data_AF-A0A7J4EXK7-F1
#
_entry.id   AF-A0A7J4EXK7-F1
#
_cell.length_a   1.000
_cell.length_b   1.000
_cell.length_c   1.000
_cell.angle_alpha   90.00
_cell.angle_beta   90.00
_cell.angle_gamma   90.00
#
_symmetry.space_group_name_H-M   'P 1'
#
loop_
_entity.id
_entity.type
_entity.pdbx_description
1 polymer ?
#
loop_
_entity_poly.entity_id
_entity_poly.type
_entity_poly.pdbx_seq_one_letter_code
_entity_poly.pdbx_strand_id
1 'polypeptide(L)' 'MNIDNVVKKLNLKFRKIEGKDLIIAITTDKDKNILMTAFMDKEALKKTLETGYMHYYSTSRERL' A
#
# COMPACT_ATOMS: atom_id res chain seq x y z
N MET A 1 -9.55 -11.17 6.24
CA MET A 1 -9.72 -9.77 6.71
C MET A 1 -10.56 -9.00 5.69
N ASN A 2 -11.53 -8.18 6.11
CA ASN A 2 -12.27 -7.33 5.16
C ASN A 2 -11.47 -6.04 4.89
N ILE A 3 -10.78 -6.00 3.75
CA ILE A 3 -9.92 -4.87 3.37
C ILE A 3 -10.70 -3.57 3.13
N ASP A 4 -11.95 -3.65 2.68
CA ASP A 4 -12.80 -2.46 2.47
C ASP A 4 -13.13 -1.77 3.79
N ASN A 5 -13.34 -2.54 4.85
CA ASN A 5 -13.51 -1.98 6.19
C ASN A 5 -12.25 -1.26 6.68
N VAL A 6 -11.06 -1.79 6.36
CA VAL A 6 -9.77 -1.16 6.71
C VAL A 6 -9.60 0.15 5.96
N VAL A 7 -9.80 0.13 4.64
CA VAL A 7 -9.73 1.31 3.77
C VAL A 7 -10.68 2.40 4.26
N LYS A 8 -11.91 2.04 4.62
CA LYS A 8 -12.90 2.98 5.17
C LYS A 8 -12.49 3.51 6.54
N LYS A 9 -12.10 2.64 7.47
CA LYS A 9 -11.74 3.02 8.86
C LYS A 9 -10.51 3.93 8.91
N LEU A 10 -9.50 3.64 8.09
CA LEU A 10 -8.28 4.43 8.00
C LEU A 10 -8.38 5.59 7.00
N ASN A 11 -9.52 5.73 6.31
CA ASN A 11 -9.77 6.77 5.31
C ASN A 11 -8.68 6.82 4.22
N LEU A 12 -8.20 5.65 3.78
CA LEU A 12 -7.12 5.55 2.80
C LEU A 12 -7.56 6.14 1.45
N LYS A 13 -6.72 7.02 0.90
CA LYS A 13 -7.02 7.77 -0.32
C LYS A 13 -6.35 7.13 -1.53
N PHE A 14 -7.10 6.28 -2.22
CA PHE A 14 -6.68 5.77 -3.50
C PHE A 14 -6.76 6.87 -4.57
N ARG A 15 -5.73 6.94 -5.41
CA ARG A 15 -5.64 7.84 -6.56
C ARG A 15 -5.38 7.01 -7.80
N LYS A 16 -5.94 7.45 -8.93
CA LYS A 16 -5.68 6.80 -10.21
C LYS A 16 -4.33 7.26 -10.75
N ILE A 17 -3.40 6.33 -10.90
CA ILE A 17 -2.05 6.54 -11.42
C ILE A 17 -1.87 5.50 -12.52
N GLU A 18 -1.63 5.96 -13.76
CA GLU A 18 -1.44 5.07 -14.92
C GLU A 18 -2.58 4.03 -15.07
N GLY A 19 -3.82 4.48 -14.83
CA GLY A 19 -5.01 3.63 -14.93
C GLY A 19 -5.34 2.80 -13.69
N LYS A 20 -4.41 2.64 -12.74
CA LYS A 20 -4.59 1.83 -11.54
C LYS A 20 -4.88 2.66 -10.29
N ASP A 21 -5.72 2.14 -9.40
CA ASP A 21 -6.03 2.79 -8.13
C ASP A 21 -4.97 2.41 -7.08
N LEU A 22 -4.16 3.38 -6.68
CA LEU A 22 -3.01 3.19 -5.79
C LEU A 22 -3.04 4.14 -4.59
N ILE A 23 -2.45 3.71 -3.48
CA ILE A 23 -2.08 4.56 -2.33
C ILE A 23 -0.56 4.73 -2.28
N ILE A 24 -0.11 5.79 -1.62
CA ILE A 24 1.30 5.97 -1.25
C ILE A 24 1.54 5.25 0.08
N ALA A 25 2.58 4.42 0.13
CA ALA A 25 3.11 3.81 1.33
C ALA A 25 4.44 4.47 1.68
N ILE A 26 4.54 4.98 2.92
CA ILE A 26 5.78 5.52 3.49
C ILE A 26 6.23 4.54 4.55
N THR A 27 7.39 3.94 4.35
CA THR A 27 7.97 2.96 5.27
C THR A 27 8.97 3.65 6.15
N THR A 28 8.86 3.45 7.46
CA THR A 28 9.77 4.01 8.45
C THR A 28 10.38 2.92 9.31
N ASP A 29 11.51 3.23 9.95
CA ASP A 29 11.98 2.43 11.08
C ASP A 29 11.16 2.75 12.35
N LYS A 30 11.56 2.15 13.47
CA LYS A 30 10.95 2.35 14.80
C LYS A 30 11.08 3.78 15.32
N ASP A 31 12.10 4.51 14.86
CA ASP A 31 12.43 5.88 15.27
C ASP A 31 11.82 6.91 14.31
N LYS A 32 10.97 6.46 13.37
CA LYS A 32 10.28 7.25 12.34
C LYS A 32 11.20 7.85 11.27
N ASN A 33 12.41 7.32 11.11
CA ASN A 33 13.23 7.67 9.96
C ASN A 33 12.59 7.10 8.69
N ILE A 34 12.47 7.91 7.64
CA ILE A 34 11.90 7.48 6.37
C ILE A 34 12.92 6.59 5.65
N LEU A 35 12.51 5.35 5.37
CA LEU A 35 13.34 4.37 4.67
C LEU A 35 13.00 4.29 3.19
N MET A 36 11.71 4.39 2.85
CA MET A 36 11.22 4.19 1.48
C MET A 36 9.87 4.87 1.28
N THR A 37 9.60 5.26 0.02
CA THR A 37 8.26 5.56 -0.47
C THR A 37 7.94 4.67 -1.67
N ALA A 38 6.73 4.13 -1.73
CA ALA A 38 6.29 3.22 -2.78
C ALA A 38 4.77 3.31 -2.97
N PHE A 39 4.25 2.64 -3.99
CA PHE A 39 2.80 2.49 -4.19
C PHE A 39 2.29 1.16 -3.66
N MET A 40 1.03 1.12 -3.28
CA MET A 40 0.30 -0.13 -3.02
C MET A 40 -1.04 -0.06 -3.72
N ASP A 41 -1.42 -1.15 -4.39
CA ASP A 41 -2.82 -1.38 -4.74
C ASP A 41 -3.53 -2.08 -3.56
N LYS A 42 -4.82 -2.39 -3.75
CA LYS A 42 -5.63 -3.05 -2.72
C LYS A 42 -5.12 -4.46 -2.39
N GLU A 43 -4.50 -5.16 -3.33
CA GLU A 43 -3.93 -6.50 -3.13
C GLU A 43 -2.65 -6.43 -2.30
N ALA A 44 -1.75 -5.49 -2.62
CA ALA A 44 -0.52 -5.22 -1.88
C ALA A 44 -0.80 -4.88 -0.42
N LEU A 45 -1.79 -4.01 -0.18
CA LEU A 45 -2.25 -3.69 1.17
C LEU A 45 -2.77 -4.92 1.91
N LYS A 46 -3.60 -5.74 1.23
CA LYS A 46 -4.15 -6.97 1.81
C LYS A 46 -3.05 -7.95 2.20
N LYS A 47 -2.12 -8.26 1.29
CA LYS A 47 -1.00 -9.18 1.54
C LYS A 47 -0.07 -8.67 2.65
N THR A 48 0.14 -7.36 2.73
CA THR A 48 0.92 -6.76 3.82
C THR A 48 0.31 -7.05 5.18
N LEU A 49 -1.00 -6.88 5.32
CA LEU A 49 -1.72 -7.14 6.56
C LEU A 49 -1.83 -8.63 6.88
N GLU A 50 -1.92 -9.49 5.87
CA GLU A 50 -2.05 -10.95 6.05
C GLU A 50 -0.72 -11.62 6.41
N THR A 51 0.39 -11.17 5.80
CA THR A 51 1.70 -11.80 5.96
C THR A 51 2.57 -11.17 7.04
N GLY A 52 2.31 -9.90 7.40
CA GLY A 52 3.18 -9.11 8.26
C GLY A 52 4.44 -8.57 7.55
N TYR A 53 4.58 -8.78 6.24
CA TYR A 53 5.70 -8.26 5.44
C TYR A 53 5.20 -7.22 4.44
N MET A 54 6.01 -6.18 4.18
CA MET A 54 5.63 -5.13 3.23
C MET A 54 5.58 -5.67 1.80
N HIS A 55 4.43 -5.54 1.16
CA HIS A 55 4.21 -5.80 -0.25
C HIS A 55 3.85 -4.50 -0.95
N TYR A 56 4.45 -4.23 -2.11
CA TYR A 56 4.23 -2.98 -2.86
C TYR A 56 3.71 -3.30 -4.26
N TYR A 57 3.18 -2.29 -4.93
CA TYR A 57 2.87 -2.38 -6.35
C TYR A 57 3.93 -1.62 -7.15
N SER A 58 4.57 -2.31 -8.10
CA SER A 58 5.49 -1.70 -9.05
C SER A 58 4.72 -1.14 -10.23
N THR A 59 4.68 0.19 -10.37
CA THR A 59 4.05 0.86 -11.52
C THR A 59 4.77 0.55 -12.83
N SER A 60 6.10 0.44 -12.80
CA SER A 60 6.90 0.13 -14.00
C SER A 60 6.84 -1.32 -14.45
N ARG A 61 6.64 -2.27 -13.52
CA ARG A 61 6.53 -3.72 -13.83
C ARG A 61 5.09 -4.21 -13.85
N GLU A 62 4.16 -3.32 -13.57
CA GLU A 62 2.71 -3.54 -13.49
C GLU A 62 2.28 -4.72 -12.60
N ARG A 63 3.08 -5.05 -11.58
CA ARG A 63 2.84 -6.20 -10.70
C ARG A 63 3.13 -5.90 -9.24
N LEU A 64 2.59 -6.74 -8.38
CA LEU A 64 2.97 -6.86 -6.97
C LEU A 64 4.46 -7.22 -6.81
#